data_AF-A0A7X0TVB5-F1
#
_entry.id   AF-A0A7X0TVB5-F1
#
_cell.length_a   1.000
_cell.length_b   1.000
_cell.length_c   1.000
_cell.angle_alpha   90.00
_cell.angle_beta   90.00
_cell.angle_gamma   90.00
#
_symmetry.space_group_name_H-M   'P 1'
#
loop_
_entity.id
_entity.type
_entity.pdbx_description
1 polymer ?
#
loop_
_entity_poly.entity_id
_entity_poly.type
_entity_poly.pdbx_seq_one_letter_code
_entity_poly.pdbx_strand_id
1 'polypeptide(L)'
;MGFINVHIALGILAWPFLAMMAMFLVAAPNSASNPLVIGLFFSMLGYPIPAIWGCILFFKNRKKGNDKINMKYTLIGASGYIAMFVLFFLLELIRVLSQST
;
A
#
# COMPACT_ATOMS: atom_id res chain seq x y z
N MET A 1 8.15 -3.81 -16.80
CA MET A 1 7.78 -2.58 -16.05
C MET A 1 6.38 -2.06 -16.39
N GLY A 2 6.03 -1.81 -17.65
CA GLY A 2 4.70 -1.23 -17.99
C GLY A 2 3.48 -2.04 -17.54
N PHE A 3 3.56 -3.37 -17.64
CA PHE A 3 2.52 -4.28 -17.16
C PHE A 3 2.29 -4.17 -15.64
N ILE A 4 3.35 -3.98 -14.85
CA ILE A 4 3.29 -3.84 -13.39
C ILE A 4 2.54 -2.57 -13.01
N ASN A 5 2.78 -1.45 -13.69
CA ASN A 5 2.05 -0.21 -13.40
C ASN A 5 0.58 -0.28 -13.80
N VAL A 6 0.23 -1.04 -14.85
CA VAL A 6 -1.18 -1.33 -15.15
C VAL A 6 -1.80 -2.19 -14.06
N HIS A 7 -1.09 -3.19 -13.53
CA HIS A 7 -1.56 -3.97 -12.39
C HIS A 7 -1.74 -3.13 -11.13
N ILE A 8 -0.80 -2.22 -10.85
CA ILE A 8 -0.89 -1.25 -9.75
C ILE A 8 -2.11 -0.33 -9.91
N ALA A 9 -2.41 0.10 -11.14
CA ALA A 9 -3.60 0.90 -11.42
C ALA A 9 -4.89 0.08 -11.23
N LEU A 10 -4.92 -1.17 -11.71
CA LEU A 10 -6.04 -2.08 -11.48
C LEU A 10 -6.18 -2.45 -10.00
N GLY A 11 -5.09 -2.47 -9.23
CA GLY A 11 -5.09 -2.62 -7.77
C GLY A 11 -5.84 -1.51 -7.02
N ILE A 12 -6.08 -0.35 -7.65
CA ILE A 12 -6.97 0.68 -7.10
C ILE A 12 -8.41 0.20 -7.08
N LEU A 13 -8.82 -0.71 -7.98
CA LEU A 13 -10.17 -1.28 -7.95
C LEU A 13 -10.40 -2.13 -6.70
N ALA A 14 -9.34 -2.58 -6.01
CA ALA A 14 -9.45 -3.22 -4.70
C ALA A 14 -9.65 -2.23 -3.54
N TRP A 15 -9.55 -0.92 -3.79
CA TRP A 15 -9.61 0.11 -2.75
C TRP A 15 -10.93 0.14 -2.01
N PRO A 16 -12.12 0.01 -2.64
CA PRO A 16 -13.38 -0.03 -1.89
C PRO A 16 -13.42 -1.19 -0.88
N PHE A 17 -12.85 -2.33 -1.25
CA PHE A 17 -12.75 -3.48 -0.36
C PHE A 17 -11.79 -3.21 0.79
N LEU A 18 -10.61 -2.64 0.51
CA LEU A 18 -9.65 -2.26 1.53
C LEU A 18 -10.17 -1.13 2.44
N ALA A 19 -10.92 -0.17 1.93
CA ALA A 19 -11.55 0.88 2.71
C ALA A 19 -12.61 0.29 3.67
N MET A 20 -13.39 -0.68 3.20
CA MET A 20 -14.31 -1.43 4.05
C MET A 20 -13.56 -2.21 5.15
N MET A 21 -12.48 -2.93 4.80
CA MET A 21 -11.65 -3.63 5.78
C MET A 21 -11.01 -2.67 6.80
N ALA A 22 -10.60 -1.48 6.38
CA ALA A 22 -10.04 -0.45 7.25
C ALA A 22 -11.05 0.01 8.31
N MET A 23 -12.35 0.06 8.00
CA MET A 23 -13.40 0.36 8.99
C MET A 23 -13.50 -0.73 10.06
N PHE A 24 -13.42 -2.00 9.68
CA PHE A 24 -13.40 -3.11 10.65
C PHE A 24 -12.15 -3.11 11.51
N LEU A 25 -11.01 -2.72 10.93
CA LEU A 25 -9.73 -2.65 11.64
C LEU A 25 -9.77 -1.66 12.81
N VAL A 26 -10.39 -0.50 12.64
CA VAL A 26 -10.53 0.53 13.70
C VAL A 26 -11.70 0.27 14.65
N ALA A 27 -12.64 -0.62 14.30
CA ALA A 27 -13.72 -1.03 15.19
C ALA A 27 -13.25 -2.04 16.25
N ALA A 28 -12.07 -2.65 16.09
CA ALA A 28 -11.55 -3.61 17.05
C ALA A 28 -11.14 -2.92 18.38
N PRO A 29 -11.32 -3.58 19.54
CA PRO A 29 -10.91 -3.04 20.83
C PRO A 29 -9.39 -2.79 20.88
N ASN A 30 -8.98 -1.68 21.49
CA ASN A 30 -7.58 -1.22 21.58
C ASN A 30 -6.88 -0.93 20.24
N SER A 31 -7.60 -0.90 19.11
CA SER A 31 -7.03 -0.57 17.79
C SER A 31 -6.53 0.88 17.70
N ALA A 32 -7.29 1.82 18.29
CA ALA A 32 -7.02 3.26 18.19
C ALA A 32 -5.77 3.72 18.94
N SER A 33 -5.24 2.92 19.87
CA SER A 33 -3.99 3.20 20.58
C SER A 33 -2.77 2.51 19.97
N ASN A 34 -2.97 1.60 19.01
CA ASN A 34 -1.87 0.86 18.38
C ASN A 34 -1.35 1.61 17.14
N PRO A 35 -0.09 2.11 17.16
CA PRO A 35 0.46 2.89 16.05
C PRO A 35 0.59 2.11 14.74
N LEU A 36 0.77 0.77 14.79
CA LEU A 36 0.82 -0.06 13.60
C LEU A 36 -0.57 -0.19 12.95
N VAL A 37 -1.61 -0.29 13.78
CA VAL A 37 -3.00 -0.33 13.29
C VAL A 37 -3.38 1.00 12.66
N ILE A 38 -3.01 2.12 13.30
CA ILE A 38 -3.21 3.47 12.74
C ILE A 38 -2.47 3.62 11.39
N GLY A 39 -1.20 3.19 11.34
CA GLY A 39 -0.43 3.23 10.10
C GLY A 39 -1.05 2.37 9.00
N LEU A 40 -1.55 1.18 9.34
CA LEU A 40 -2.17 0.26 8.39
C LEU A 40 -3.48 0.86 7.86
N PHE A 41 -4.29 1.45 8.74
CA PHE A 41 -5.50 2.17 8.37
C PHE A 41 -5.23 3.28 7.35
N PHE A 42 -4.27 4.16 7.62
CA PHE A 42 -3.91 5.23 6.69
C PHE A 42 -3.33 4.69 5.38
N SER A 43 -2.58 3.59 5.43
CA SER A 43 -2.05 2.96 4.22
C SER A 43 -3.16 2.34 3.36
N MET A 44 -4.15 1.67 3.98
CA MET A 44 -5.29 1.08 3.28
C MET A 44 -6.21 2.12 2.64
N LEU A 45 -6.40 3.27 3.28
CA LEU A 45 -7.17 4.37 2.69
C LEU A 45 -6.36 5.21 1.69
N GLY A 46 -5.07 5.41 1.98
CA GLY A 46 -4.23 6.36 1.27
C GLY A 46 -3.48 5.79 0.06
N TYR A 47 -3.29 4.47 -0.05
CA TYR A 47 -2.49 3.87 -1.14
C TYR A 47 -2.94 4.20 -2.57
N PRO A 48 -4.22 4.51 -2.89
CA PRO A 48 -4.59 4.88 -4.25
C PRO A 48 -3.87 6.14 -4.73
N ILE A 49 -3.56 7.08 -3.83
CA ILE A 49 -2.88 8.34 -4.16
C ILE A 49 -1.50 8.07 -4.78
N PRO A 50 -0.54 7.39 -4.08
CA PRO A 50 0.74 7.07 -4.68
C PRO A 50 0.60 6.13 -5.89
N ALA A 51 -0.36 5.19 -5.89
CA ALA A 51 -0.60 4.28 -7.01
C ALA A 51 -0.96 5.03 -8.31
N ILE A 52 -1.93 5.95 -8.25
CA ILE A 52 -2.34 6.81 -9.37
C ILE A 52 -1.18 7.69 -9.79
N TRP A 53 -0.54 8.36 -8.84
CA TRP A 53 0.53 9.32 -9.13
C TRP A 53 1.75 8.66 -9.79
N GLY A 54 2.20 7.52 -9.26
CA GLY A 54 3.29 6.73 -9.85
C GLY A 54 2.95 6.24 -11.25
N CYS A 55 1.70 5.81 -11.48
CA CYS A 55 1.21 5.39 -12.78
C CYS A 55 1.23 6.53 -13.80
N ILE A 56 0.69 7.71 -13.45
CA ILE A 56 0.69 8.91 -14.31
C ILE A 56 2.12 9.30 -14.69
N LEU A 57 3.03 9.37 -13.70
CA LEU A 57 4.43 9.73 -13.92
C LEU A 57 5.14 8.72 -14.81
N PHE A 58 4.86 7.43 -14.64
CA PHE A 58 5.38 6.38 -15.50
C PHE A 58 4.91 6.55 -16.95
N PHE A 59 3.60 6.69 -17.18
CA PHE A 59 3.06 6.81 -18.54
C PHE A 59 3.53 8.08 -19.26
N LYS A 60 3.74 9.17 -18.52
CA LYS A 60 4.28 10.43 -19.06
C LYS A 60 5.75 10.30 -19.49
N ASN A 61 6.54 9.45 -18.85
CA ASN A 61 7.98 9.36 -19.08
C ASN A 61 8.44 8.07 -19.77
N ARG A 62 7.58 7.06 -19.93
CA ARG A 62 7.94 5.75 -20.52
C ARG A 62 8.56 5.84 -21.93
N LYS A 63 8.18 6.85 -22.73
CA LYS A 63 8.69 7.05 -24.09
C LYS A 63 10.11 7.64 -24.14
N LYS A 64 10.66 8.11 -23.01
CA LYS A 64 11.98 8.74 -22.94
C LYS A 64 13.13 7.73 -22.78
N GLY A 65 12.84 6.42 -22.75
CA GLY A 65 13.86 5.36 -22.78
C GLY A 65 14.75 5.23 -21.53
N ASN A 66 14.39 5.84 -20.40
CA ASN A 66 15.20 5.76 -19.17
C ASN A 66 14.58 4.78 -18.15
N ASP A 67 15.12 3.58 -18.08
CA ASP A 67 14.62 2.51 -17.23
C ASP A 67 14.72 2.81 -15.72
N LYS A 68 15.76 3.54 -15.29
CA LYS A 68 15.91 3.95 -13.88
C LYS A 68 14.77 4.88 -13.45
N ILE A 69 14.40 5.82 -14.32
CA ILE A 69 13.29 6.75 -14.07
C ILE A 69 11.95 6.00 -14.04
N ASN A 70 11.76 5.07 -14.98
CA ASN A 70 10.57 4.22 -15.03
C ASN A 70 10.43 3.35 -13.77
N MET A 71 11.53 2.79 -13.27
CA MET A 71 11.56 2.04 -12.03
C MET A 71 11.23 2.92 -10.82
N LYS A 72 11.78 4.13 -10.74
CA LYS A 72 11.45 5.09 -9.67
C LYS A 72 9.95 5.38 -9.60
N TYR A 73 9.29 5.62 -10.74
CA TYR A 73 7.85 5.88 -10.76
C TYR A 73 7.01 4.65 -10.40
N THR A 74 7.49 3.46 -10.77
CA THR A 74 6.89 2.18 -10.36
C THR A 74 6.97 2.01 -8.83
N LEU A 75 8.12 2.33 -8.22
CA LEU A 75 8.30 2.28 -6.77
C LEU A 75 7.42 3.29 -6.04
N ILE A 76 7.27 4.50 -6.60
CA ILE A 76 6.32 5.49 -6.07
C ILE A 76 4.90 4.92 -6.10
N GLY A 77 4.50 4.32 -7.23
CA GLY A 77 3.22 3.64 -7.39
C GLY A 77 2.99 2.49 -6.40
N ALA A 78 4.05 1.74 -6.11
CA ALA A 78 4.03 0.58 -5.23
C ALA A 78 4.11 0.95 -3.73
N SER A 79 4.52 2.17 -3.39
CA SER A 79 4.88 2.55 -2.01
C SER A 79 3.77 2.33 -0.98
N GLY A 80 2.52 2.63 -1.33
CA GLY A 80 1.37 2.37 -0.44
C GLY A 80 1.12 0.88 -0.20
N TYR A 81 1.27 0.02 -1.22
CA TYR A 81 1.15 -1.43 -1.08
C TYR A 81 2.27 -2.02 -0.24
N ILE A 82 3.50 -1.53 -0.45
CA ILE A 82 4.66 -1.94 0.35
C ILE A 82 4.45 -1.58 1.82
N ALA A 83 3.96 -0.36 2.10
CA ALA A 83 3.65 0.07 3.46
C ALA A 83 2.59 -0.83 4.11
N MET A 84 1.49 -1.14 3.40
CA MET A 84 0.48 -2.08 3.89
C MET A 84 1.07 -3.46 4.21
N PHE A 85 1.88 -4.02 3.30
CA PHE A 85 2.49 -5.32 3.49
C PHE A 85 3.43 -5.37 4.70
N VAL A 86 4.28 -4.35 4.85
CA VAL A 86 5.20 -4.24 5.99
C VAL A 86 4.44 -4.12 7.31
N LEU A 87 3.44 -3.25 7.38
CA LEU A 87 2.67 -3.04 8.61
C LEU A 87 1.85 -4.28 9.01
N PHE A 88 1.25 -4.95 8.03
CA PHE A 88 0.55 -6.21 8.27
C PHE A 88 1.49 -7.29 8.80
N PHE A 89 2.67 -7.44 8.18
CA PHE A 89 3.67 -8.41 8.62
C PHE A 89 4.19 -8.12 10.03
N LEU A 90 4.44 -6.85 10.35
CA LEU A 90 4.86 -6.44 11.70
C LEU A 90 3.78 -6.74 12.76
N LEU A 91 2.50 -6.50 12.44
CA LEU A 91 1.39 -6.85 13.33
C LEU A 91 1.32 -8.36 13.58
N GLU A 92 1.43 -9.17 12.53
CA GLU A 92 1.40 -10.63 12.66
C GLU A 92 2.62 -11.16 13.43
N LEU A 93 3.80 -10.60 13.17
CA LEU A 93 5.02 -10.95 13.91
C LEU A 93 4.86 -10.70 15.42
N ILE A 94 4.34 -9.53 15.80
CA ILE A 94 4.09 -9.21 17.21
C ILE A 94 3.06 -10.16 17.82
N ARG A 95 2.01 -10.51 17.08
CA ARG A 95 0.99 -11.47 17.52
C ARG A 95 1.61 -12.83 17.84
N VAL A 96 2.43 -13.35 16.93
CA VAL A 96 3.10 -14.67 17.10
C VAL A 96 4.07 -14.63 18.28
N LEU A 97 4.90 -13.59 18.39
CA LEU A 97 5.86 -13.47 19.49
C LEU A 97 5.17 -13.38 20.86
N SER A 98 4.08 -12.60 20.95
CA SER A 98 3.29 -12.46 22.19
C SER A 98 2.69 -13.79 22.68
N GLN A 99 2.29 -14.67 21.76
CA GLN A 99 1.75 -16.00 22.10
C GLN A 99 2.81 -17.04 22.49
N SER A 100 4.09 -16.76 22.22
CA SER A 100 5.21 -17.67 22.52
C SER A 100 5.90 -17.41 23.87
N THR A 101 5.41 -16.43 24.63
CA THR A 101 5.86 -16.03 25.98
C THR A 101 4.78 -16.31 27.00
#